data_AF-X1TYS4-F1
#
_entry.id   AF-X1TYS4-F1
#
_cell.length_a   1.000
_cell.length_b   1.000
_cell.length_c   1.000
_cell.angle_alpha   90.00
_cell.angle_beta   90.00
_cell.angle_gamma   90.00
#
_symmetry.space_group_name_H-M   'P 1'
#
loop_
_entity.id
_entity.type
_entity.pdbx_description
1 polymer ?
#
loop_
_entity_poly.entity_id
_entity_poly.type
_entity_poly.pdbx_seq_one_letter_code
_entity_poly.pdbx_strand_id
1 'polypeptide(L)'
;MAIKGAGGGLLGYYFANSLYLYFGTKGAYLVLISLSLISALFITEVSYFYIFRNLGNKMKIILNNIYDILKNIGTKISKNLRRKEELDYKEYETDEIPKKIFKIKKTKKKEKKLEEETIFDRDYQEPKVGRYQVPPLSLLSDSYAEEKTDTKLNIEENVKILESTFTNFGINAKVVGVIHGPTVTRYEIHPAPGVKISKITNLSNDIALSFAVASVRIEAPIPGKKAVGIEVPNRKR
;
A
#
# COMPACT_ATOMS: atom_id res chain seq x y z
N MET A 1 -20.77 -45.79 12.65
CA MET A 1 -19.86 -45.15 13.64
C MET A 1 -20.54 -44.77 14.95
N ALA A 2 -21.84 -44.42 14.98
CA ALA A 2 -22.53 -44.09 16.25
C ALA A 2 -22.78 -45.30 17.20
N ILE A 3 -22.94 -46.51 16.67
CA ILE A 3 -23.17 -47.72 17.50
C ILE A 3 -21.88 -48.22 18.17
N LYS A 4 -20.71 -47.70 17.80
CA LYS A 4 -19.40 -48.09 18.37
C LYS A 4 -18.92 -47.16 19.51
N GLY A 5 -19.78 -46.31 20.07
CA GLY A 5 -19.45 -45.47 21.23
C GLY A 5 -18.49 -44.30 20.97
N ALA A 6 -18.15 -44.01 19.71
CA ALA A 6 -17.33 -42.87 19.36
C ALA A 6 -18.19 -41.60 19.22
N GLY A 7 -18.47 -40.96 20.36
CA GLY A 7 -18.81 -39.55 20.57
C GLY A 7 -19.81 -38.89 19.60
N GLY A 8 -21.05 -38.69 20.05
CA GLY A 8 -22.05 -37.85 19.34
C GLY A 8 -23.50 -38.00 19.82
N GLY A 9 -23.81 -39.06 20.57
CA GLY A 9 -25.17 -39.32 21.08
C GLY A 9 -26.19 -39.68 19.99
N LEU A 10 -27.41 -40.03 20.39
CA LEU A 10 -28.50 -40.35 19.46
C LEU A 10 -28.92 -39.15 18.61
N LEU A 11 -28.96 -37.95 19.21
CA LEU A 11 -29.30 -36.71 18.51
C LEU A 11 -28.26 -36.36 17.43
N GLY A 12 -26.97 -36.48 17.74
CA GLY A 12 -25.90 -36.25 16.77
C GLY A 12 -25.94 -37.25 15.61
N TYR A 13 -26.34 -38.51 15.88
CA TYR A 13 -26.53 -39.51 14.83
C TYR A 13 -27.66 -39.14 13.86
N TYR A 14 -28.85 -38.78 14.36
CA TYR A 14 -29.95 -38.38 13.48
C TYR A 14 -29.62 -37.11 12.68
N PHE A 15 -28.96 -36.15 13.31
CA PHE A 15 -28.54 -34.92 12.66
C PHE A 15 -27.48 -35.17 11.58
N ALA A 16 -26.41 -35.91 11.89
CA ALA A 16 -25.37 -36.26 10.94
C ALA A 16 -25.90 -37.15 9.80
N ASN A 17 -26.82 -38.07 10.10
CA ASN A 17 -27.48 -38.91 9.10
C ASN A 17 -28.33 -38.09 8.13
N SER A 18 -29.08 -37.10 8.66
CA SER A 18 -29.83 -36.15 7.83
C SER A 18 -28.89 -35.37 6.90
N LEU A 19 -27.81 -34.80 7.44
CA LEU A 19 -26.79 -34.07 6.65
C LEU A 19 -26.13 -34.94 5.58
N TYR A 20 -25.81 -36.19 5.90
CA TYR A 20 -25.22 -37.13 4.96
C TYR A 20 -26.18 -37.46 3.81
N LEU A 21 -27.47 -37.62 4.12
CA LEU A 21 -28.52 -37.91 3.13
C LEU A 21 -28.67 -36.77 2.10
N TYR A 22 -28.70 -35.53 2.56
CA TYR A 22 -28.93 -34.37 1.69
C TYR A 22 -27.67 -33.89 0.95
N PHE A 23 -26.49 -33.96 1.58
CA PHE A 23 -25.26 -33.32 1.06
C PHE A 23 -24.11 -34.29 0.75
N GLY A 24 -24.28 -35.58 1.05
CA GLY A 24 -23.22 -36.58 0.92
C GLY A 24 -22.06 -36.37 1.89
N THR A 25 -21.05 -37.23 1.82
CA THR A 25 -19.87 -37.21 2.72
C THR A 25 -19.17 -35.85 2.74
N LYS A 26 -18.74 -35.38 1.57
CA LYS A 26 -17.93 -34.16 1.43
C LYS A 26 -18.75 -32.90 1.77
N GLY A 27 -20.01 -32.85 1.37
CA GLY A 27 -20.90 -31.73 1.66
C GLY A 27 -21.26 -31.63 3.13
N ALA A 28 -21.51 -32.76 3.81
CA ALA A 28 -21.78 -32.77 5.25
C ALA A 28 -20.63 -32.17 6.07
N TYR A 29 -19.36 -32.46 5.70
CA TYR A 29 -18.21 -31.84 6.35
C TYR A 29 -18.15 -30.32 6.12
N LEU A 30 -18.42 -29.83 4.91
CA LEU A 30 -18.43 -28.40 4.62
C LEU A 30 -19.48 -27.66 5.46
N VAL A 31 -20.68 -28.24 5.55
CA VAL A 31 -21.77 -27.66 6.35
C VAL A 31 -21.40 -27.65 7.83
N LEU A 32 -20.88 -28.75 8.37
CA LEU A 32 -20.46 -28.82 9.79
C LEU A 32 -19.34 -27.82 10.13
N ILE A 33 -18.35 -27.65 9.25
CA ILE A 33 -17.28 -26.67 9.44
C ILE A 33 -17.86 -25.24 9.43
N SER A 34 -18.78 -24.94 8.51
CA SER A 34 -19.42 -23.61 8.44
C SER A 34 -20.25 -23.31 9.70
N LEU A 35 -21.03 -24.30 10.18
CA LEU A 35 -21.85 -24.15 11.38
C LEU A 35 -20.99 -23.97 12.63
N SER A 36 -19.86 -24.69 12.70
CA SER A 36 -18.88 -24.56 13.79
C SER A 36 -18.25 -23.17 13.81
N LEU A 37 -17.88 -22.62 12.65
CA LEU A 37 -17.35 -21.25 12.53
C LEU A 37 -18.38 -20.20 12.94
N ILE A 38 -19.64 -20.36 12.54
CA ILE A 38 -20.73 -19.46 12.92
C ILE A 38 -20.99 -19.54 14.43
N SER A 39 -21.01 -20.75 14.99
CA SER A 39 -21.18 -20.96 16.44
C SER A 39 -20.05 -20.31 17.24
N ALA A 40 -18.80 -20.49 16.81
CA ALA A 40 -17.64 -19.83 17.43
C ALA A 40 -17.74 -18.29 17.36
N LEU A 41 -18.30 -17.73 16.28
CA LEU A 41 -18.54 -16.29 16.14
C LEU A 41 -19.55 -15.77 17.15
N PHE A 42 -20.64 -16.52 17.41
CA PHE A 42 -21.61 -16.16 18.44
C PHE A 42 -21.05 -16.30 19.85
N ILE A 43 -20.34 -17.40 20.14
CA ILE A 43 -19.79 -17.65 21.49
C ILE A 43 -18.76 -16.60 21.87
N THR A 44 -17.90 -16.22 20.92
CA THR A 44 -16.79 -15.33 21.22
C THR A 44 -17.22 -13.86 21.27
N GLU A 45 -18.37 -13.49 20.69
CA GLU A 45 -18.81 -12.10 20.44
C GLU A 45 -17.72 -11.21 19.77
N VAL A 46 -16.60 -11.80 19.38
CA VAL A 46 -15.46 -11.12 18.77
C VAL A 46 -15.69 -11.15 17.27
N SER A 47 -15.76 -9.96 16.68
CA SER A 47 -15.83 -9.84 15.23
C SER A 47 -14.64 -10.55 14.57
N TYR A 48 -14.91 -11.36 13.53
CA TYR A 48 -13.86 -11.98 12.70
C TYR A 48 -12.85 -10.93 12.18
N PHE A 49 -13.29 -9.68 12.01
CA PHE A 49 -12.43 -8.56 11.64
C PHE A 49 -11.31 -8.30 12.66
N TYR A 50 -11.59 -8.44 13.95
CA TYR A 50 -10.60 -8.26 15.02
C TYR A 50 -9.54 -9.37 14.99
N ILE A 51 -9.97 -10.62 14.83
CA ILE A 51 -9.07 -11.78 14.74
C ILE A 51 -8.21 -11.69 13.47
N PHE A 52 -8.82 -11.36 12.32
CA PHE A 52 -8.12 -11.23 11.04
C PHE A 52 -7.07 -10.12 11.06
N ARG A 53 -7.32 -8.99 11.75
CA ARG A 53 -6.35 -7.90 11.88
C ARG A 53 -5.11 -8.32 12.69
N ASN A 54 -5.29 -9.11 13.74
CA ASN A 54 -4.17 -9.62 14.54
C ASN A 54 -3.45 -10.80 13.86
N LEU A 55 -4.16 -11.58 13.04
CA LEU A 55 -3.62 -12.70 12.28
C LEU A 55 -2.80 -12.22 11.07
N GLY A 56 -3.21 -11.14 10.40
CA GLY A 56 -2.52 -10.60 9.22
C GLY A 56 -1.06 -10.21 9.48
N ASN A 57 -0.79 -9.57 10.62
CA ASN A 57 0.57 -9.17 10.98
C ASN A 57 1.46 -10.37 11.31
N LYS A 58 0.92 -11.41 11.96
CA LYS A 58 1.62 -12.67 12.23
C LYS A 58 1.83 -13.50 10.95
N MET A 59 0.84 -13.50 10.06
CA MET A 59 0.92 -14.20 8.76
C MET A 59 2.02 -13.63 7.88
N LYS A 60 2.22 -12.31 7.88
CA LYS A 60 3.33 -11.69 7.13
C LYS A 60 4.70 -12.18 7.60
N ILE A 61 4.87 -12.37 8.92
CA ILE A 61 6.10 -12.93 9.50
C ILE A 61 6.27 -14.39 9.09
N ILE A 62 5.21 -15.19 9.16
CA ILE A 62 5.24 -16.61 8.75
C ILE A 62 5.53 -16.74 7.24
N LEU A 63 4.92 -15.90 6.40
CA LEU A 63 5.15 -15.86 4.96
C LEU A 63 6.59 -15.50 4.61
N ASN A 64 7.18 -14.50 5.29
CA ASN A 64 8.58 -14.15 5.11
C ASN A 64 9.49 -15.31 5.53
N ASN A 65 9.22 -15.96 6.68
CA ASN A 65 9.98 -17.11 7.15
C ASN A 65 9.89 -18.31 6.20
N ILE A 66 8.71 -18.62 5.64
CA ILE A 66 8.52 -19.70 4.66
C ILE A 66 9.20 -19.34 3.34
N TYR A 67 9.11 -18.08 2.89
CA TYR A 67 9.79 -17.61 1.69
C TYR A 67 11.31 -17.77 1.81
N ASP A 68 11.89 -17.44 2.96
CA ASP A 68 13.31 -17.60 3.22
C ASP A 68 13.73 -19.08 3.29
N ILE A 69 12.90 -19.95 3.88
CA ILE A 69 13.12 -21.41 3.88
C ILE A 69 13.09 -21.96 2.45
N LEU A 70 12.10 -21.60 1.64
CA LEU A 70 11.99 -22.03 0.24
C LEU A 70 13.14 -21.50 -0.62
N LYS A 71 13.55 -20.25 -0.40
CA LYS A 71 14.72 -19.65 -1.07
C LYS A 71 16.02 -20.38 -0.73
N ASN A 72 16.21 -20.75 0.53
CA ASN A 72 17.39 -21.50 0.99
C ASN A 72 17.41 -22.97 0.51
N ILE A 73 16.25 -23.57 0.27
CA ILE A 73 16.13 -24.88 -0.37
C ILE A 73 16.48 -24.79 -1.86
N GLY A 74 15.98 -23.78 -2.56
CA GLY A 74 16.28 -23.54 -3.98
C GLY A 74 17.77 -23.28 -4.25
N THR A 75 18.47 -22.57 -3.37
CA THR A 75 19.92 -22.33 -3.50
C THR A 75 20.76 -23.57 -3.23
N LYS A 76 20.34 -24.46 -2.30
CA LYS A 76 20.99 -25.77 -2.09
C LYS A 76 20.81 -26.73 -3.28
N ILE A 77 19.64 -26.72 -3.92
CA ILE A 77 19.36 -27.52 -5.11
C ILE A 77 20.16 -27.00 -6.32
N SER A 78 20.19 -25.67 -6.54
CA SER A 78 20.96 -25.05 -7.62
C SER A 78 22.48 -25.27 -7.48
N LYS A 79 23.02 -25.29 -6.25
CA LYS A 79 24.46 -25.53 -5.99
C LYS A 79 24.89 -26.97 -6.24
N ASN A 80 23.97 -27.94 -6.13
CA ASN A 80 24.23 -29.35 -6.47
C ASN A 80 24.03 -29.66 -7.96
N LEU A 81 23.17 -28.92 -8.67
CA LEU A 81 22.99 -29.07 -10.12
C LEU A 81 24.12 -28.42 -10.93
N ARG A 82 24.69 -27.30 -10.44
CA ARG A 82 25.83 -26.61 -11.08
C ARG A 82 27.13 -27.40 -11.17
N ARG A 83 27.29 -28.49 -10.41
CA ARG A 83 28.47 -29.37 -10.47
C ARG A 83 28.34 -30.43 -11.58
N LYS A 84 27.15 -30.61 -12.19
CA LYS A 84 26.88 -31.70 -13.14
C LYS A 84 26.63 -31.24 -14.59
N GLU A 85 26.60 -29.94 -14.86
CA GLU A 85 26.19 -29.35 -16.17
C GLU A 85 27.31 -28.59 -16.91
N GLU A 86 28.60 -28.83 -16.61
CA GLU A 86 29.73 -28.17 -17.29
C GLU A 86 30.20 -28.92 -18.57
N LEU A 87 29.42 -29.88 -19.07
CA LEU A 87 29.67 -30.57 -20.34
C LEU A 87 28.34 -30.80 -21.07
N ASP A 88 27.92 -29.86 -21.92
CA ASP A 88 27.52 -30.13 -23.33
C ASP A 88 27.05 -28.83 -24.02
N TYR A 89 27.48 -28.64 -25.26
CA TYR A 89 27.28 -27.46 -26.11
C TYR A 89 25.86 -27.41 -26.73
N LYS A 90 25.28 -26.21 -26.91
CA LYS A 90 25.03 -25.57 -28.23
C LYS A 90 24.02 -24.42 -28.20
N GLU A 91 24.38 -23.43 -29.01
CA GLU A 91 23.65 -22.29 -29.55
C GLU A 91 22.34 -22.64 -30.28
N TYR A 92 21.28 -21.83 -30.12
CA TYR A 92 20.27 -21.48 -31.14
C TYR A 92 19.45 -20.24 -30.74
N GLU A 93 19.07 -19.50 -31.77
CA GLU A 93 18.36 -18.22 -31.85
C GLU A 93 16.85 -18.25 -31.55
N THR A 94 16.31 -17.03 -31.36
CA THR A 94 14.94 -16.53 -31.64
C THR A 94 13.73 -17.16 -30.93
N ASP A 95 13.05 -16.34 -30.12
CA ASP A 95 11.68 -15.85 -30.35
C ASP A 95 10.80 -15.63 -29.09
N GLU A 96 10.15 -14.45 -29.12
CA GLU A 96 8.89 -14.06 -28.49
C GLU A 96 8.74 -13.93 -26.95
N ILE A 97 8.62 -12.66 -26.53
CA ILE A 97 8.12 -12.23 -25.22
C ILE A 97 6.59 -12.13 -25.27
N PRO A 98 5.82 -12.92 -24.50
CA PRO A 98 4.39 -12.67 -24.36
C PRO A 98 4.15 -11.54 -23.37
N LYS A 99 3.67 -10.41 -23.91
CA LYS A 99 2.99 -9.33 -23.18
C LYS A 99 1.79 -9.91 -22.44
N LYS A 100 1.72 -9.73 -21.11
CA LYS A 100 0.45 -9.88 -20.36
C LYS A 100 0.04 -8.56 -19.71
N ILE A 101 -1.03 -8.02 -20.28
CA ILE A 101 -1.72 -6.78 -19.96
C ILE A 101 -2.35 -6.89 -18.56
N PHE A 102 -2.02 -5.94 -17.67
CA PHE A 102 -2.66 -5.77 -16.37
C PHE A 102 -4.09 -5.22 -16.61
N LYS A 103 -5.13 -6.01 -16.31
CA LYS A 103 -6.52 -5.54 -16.26
C LYS A 103 -6.73 -4.76 -14.96
N ILE A 104 -6.89 -3.45 -15.08
CA ILE A 104 -7.36 -2.57 -13.99
C ILE A 104 -8.86 -2.79 -13.83
N LYS A 105 -9.26 -3.38 -12.70
CA LYS A 105 -10.67 -3.53 -12.32
C LYS A 105 -11.12 -2.21 -11.69
N LYS A 106 -11.92 -1.42 -12.43
CA LYS A 106 -12.64 -0.24 -11.90
C LYS A 106 -13.62 -0.72 -10.83
N THR A 107 -13.35 -0.40 -9.57
CA THR A 107 -14.29 -0.63 -8.47
C THR A 107 -15.24 0.57 -8.40
N LYS A 108 -16.50 0.35 -8.79
CA LYS A 108 -17.60 1.30 -8.60
C LYS A 108 -17.80 1.54 -7.11
N LYS A 109 -17.64 2.79 -6.69
CA LYS A 109 -18.04 3.30 -5.37
C LYS A 109 -19.58 3.21 -5.30
N LYS A 110 -20.10 2.31 -4.46
CA LYS A 110 -21.53 2.21 -4.14
C LYS A 110 -21.86 3.37 -3.20
N GLU A 111 -22.59 4.35 -3.69
CA GLU A 111 -23.23 5.35 -2.84
C GLU A 111 -24.26 4.66 -1.94
N LYS A 112 -24.09 4.81 -0.63
CA LYS A 112 -25.03 4.35 0.38
C LYS A 112 -26.06 5.46 0.53
N LYS A 113 -27.25 5.25 -0.02
CA LYS A 113 -28.43 6.10 0.21
C LYS A 113 -28.75 6.01 1.71
N LEU A 114 -28.57 7.11 2.44
CA LEU A 114 -29.11 7.23 3.79
C LEU A 114 -30.64 7.29 3.64
N GLU A 115 -31.33 6.39 4.33
CA GLU A 115 -32.77 6.51 4.55
C GLU A 115 -32.96 7.59 5.61
N GLU A 116 -33.65 8.67 5.23
CA GLU A 116 -34.09 9.72 6.15
C GLU A 116 -35.24 9.16 6.98
N GLU A 117 -34.96 8.81 8.24
CA GLU A 117 -36.00 8.65 9.25
C GLU A 117 -36.55 10.04 9.58
N THR A 118 -37.74 10.34 9.08
CA THR A 118 -38.51 11.53 9.44
C THR A 118 -39.04 11.39 10.87
N ILE A 119 -38.24 11.78 11.86
CA ILE A 119 -38.73 12.05 13.21
C ILE A 119 -39.32 13.48 13.17
N PHE A 120 -40.57 13.58 12.73
CA PHE A 120 -41.33 14.82 12.75
C PHE A 120 -42.24 14.82 13.98
N ASP A 121 -41.69 15.21 15.14
CA ASP A 121 -42.43 15.99 16.13
C ASP A 121 -41.52 16.47 17.27
N ARG A 122 -41.32 17.80 17.33
CA ARG A 122 -41.38 18.68 18.51
C ARG A 122 -40.72 20.02 18.18
N ASP A 123 -41.56 21.00 17.86
CA ASP A 123 -41.45 22.40 18.27
C ASP A 123 -40.06 23.07 18.12
N TYR A 124 -39.44 22.94 16.94
CA TYR A 124 -38.30 23.78 16.57
C TYR A 124 -38.81 25.13 16.10
N GLN A 125 -38.90 26.09 17.02
CA GLN A 125 -39.04 27.50 16.66
C GLN A 125 -37.78 27.86 15.85
N GLU A 126 -37.91 28.05 14.53
CA GLU A 126 -36.82 28.60 13.73
C GLU A 126 -36.37 29.91 14.40
N PRO A 127 -35.10 30.03 14.85
CA PRO A 127 -34.62 31.33 15.24
C PRO A 127 -34.85 32.23 14.02
N LYS A 128 -35.47 33.40 14.22
CA LYS A 128 -35.60 34.40 13.16
C LYS A 128 -34.19 34.84 12.77
N VAL A 129 -33.56 34.08 11.88
CA VAL A 129 -32.21 34.37 11.41
C VAL A 129 -32.35 35.64 10.61
N GLY A 130 -31.81 36.73 11.13
CA GLY A 130 -31.70 37.97 10.37
C GLY A 130 -31.04 37.70 9.01
N ARG A 131 -31.32 38.54 8.02
CA ARG A 131 -30.73 38.40 6.68
C ARG A 131 -29.21 38.22 6.81
N TYR A 132 -28.67 37.16 6.22
CA TYR A 132 -27.24 36.87 6.22
C TYR A 132 -26.46 38.08 5.68
N GLN A 133 -25.56 38.61 6.50
CA GLN A 133 -24.64 39.68 6.09
C GLN A 133 -23.30 39.04 5.73
N VAL A 134 -22.82 39.34 4.52
CA VAL A 134 -21.53 38.82 4.04
C VAL A 134 -20.42 39.45 4.89
N PRO A 135 -19.58 38.64 5.56
CA PRO A 135 -18.48 39.18 6.36
C PRO A 135 -17.47 39.92 5.46
N PRO A 136 -16.97 41.09 5.87
CA PRO A 136 -15.95 41.81 5.10
C PRO A 136 -14.61 41.08 5.18
N LEU A 137 -13.81 41.17 4.10
CA LEU A 137 -12.46 40.58 4.03
C LEU A 137 -11.50 41.17 5.07
N SER A 138 -11.83 42.31 5.67
CA SER A 138 -11.06 42.93 6.77
C SER A 138 -11.07 42.11 8.07
N LEU A 139 -11.89 41.06 8.16
CA LEU A 139 -11.81 40.08 9.24
C LEU A 139 -10.65 39.10 9.08
N LEU A 140 -10.04 39.04 7.89
CA LEU A 140 -8.83 38.25 7.65
C LEU A 140 -7.61 39.03 8.15
N SER A 141 -6.68 38.31 8.79
CA SER A 141 -5.38 38.86 9.14
C SER A 141 -4.53 39.10 7.90
N ASP A 142 -3.70 40.14 7.91
CA ASP A 142 -2.73 40.39 6.85
C ASP A 142 -1.71 39.25 6.72
N SER A 143 -1.17 39.11 5.52
CA SER A 143 -0.13 38.12 5.26
C SER A 143 1.17 38.52 5.94
N TYR A 144 1.80 37.59 6.66
CA TYR A 144 3.17 37.77 7.13
C TYR A 144 4.14 37.82 5.94
N ALA A 145 5.04 38.80 5.94
CA ALA A 145 6.10 38.91 4.95
C ALA A 145 7.19 37.86 5.25
N GLU A 146 7.42 36.93 4.33
CA GLU A 146 8.55 35.99 4.41
C GLU A 146 9.87 36.70 4.02
N GLU A 147 10.91 36.56 4.86
CA GLU A 147 12.27 37.02 4.56
C GLU A 147 12.87 36.24 3.39
N LYS A 148 13.06 36.89 2.24
CA LYS A 148 13.57 36.29 1.00
C LYS A 148 15.11 36.18 0.92
N THR A 149 15.82 36.38 2.02
CA THR A 149 17.19 36.90 1.94
C THR A 149 18.32 35.87 1.73
N ASP A 150 18.07 34.57 1.88
CA ASP A 150 19.13 33.53 1.78
C ASP A 150 18.87 32.43 0.73
N THR A 151 17.95 32.63 -0.21
CA THR A 151 17.41 31.52 -1.01
C THR A 151 18.41 30.93 -2.01
N LYS A 152 19.27 31.74 -2.64
CA LYS A 152 20.14 31.26 -3.75
C LYS A 152 21.30 30.38 -3.29
N LEU A 153 22.06 30.79 -2.27
CA LEU A 153 23.19 30.02 -1.76
C LEU A 153 22.75 28.66 -1.21
N ASN A 154 21.61 28.64 -0.50
CA ASN A 154 21.02 27.42 0.02
C ASN A 154 20.56 26.46 -1.10
N ILE A 155 20.08 26.96 -2.24
CA ILE A 155 19.68 26.11 -3.36
C ILE A 155 20.88 25.38 -3.96
N GLU A 156 22.00 26.05 -4.19
CA GLU A 156 23.18 25.43 -4.80
C GLU A 156 23.79 24.34 -3.91
N GLU A 157 23.86 24.57 -2.59
CA GLU A 157 24.28 23.55 -1.63
C GLU A 157 23.36 22.34 -1.65
N ASN A 158 22.05 22.57 -1.63
CA ASN A 158 21.05 21.51 -1.69
C ASN A 158 21.14 20.69 -2.98
N VAL A 159 21.43 21.33 -4.12
CA VAL A 159 21.68 20.62 -5.39
C VAL A 159 22.88 19.69 -5.25
N LYS A 160 24.00 20.17 -4.68
CA LYS A 160 25.20 19.34 -4.46
C LYS A 160 24.93 18.16 -3.53
N ILE A 161 24.16 18.37 -2.47
CA ILE A 161 23.74 17.30 -1.56
C ILE A 161 22.96 16.23 -2.34
N LEU A 162 21.96 16.63 -3.12
CA LEU A 162 21.13 15.70 -3.89
C LEU A 162 21.93 14.91 -4.93
N GLU A 163 22.82 15.56 -5.68
CA GLU A 163 23.69 14.90 -6.67
C GLU A 163 24.69 13.95 -6.00
N SER A 164 25.23 14.33 -4.84
CA SER A 164 26.12 13.48 -4.04
C SER A 164 25.39 12.26 -3.51
N THR A 165 24.15 12.43 -3.00
CA THR A 165 23.30 11.32 -2.56
C THR A 165 23.08 10.35 -3.71
N PHE A 166 22.68 10.81 -4.90
CA PHE A 166 22.50 9.91 -6.04
C PHE A 166 23.77 9.15 -6.41
N THR A 167 24.92 9.85 -6.42
CA THR A 167 26.22 9.25 -6.72
C THR A 167 26.57 8.15 -5.71
N ASN A 168 26.34 8.38 -4.41
CA ASN A 168 26.59 7.42 -3.35
C ASN A 168 25.76 6.13 -3.49
N PHE A 169 24.56 6.22 -4.06
CA PHE A 169 23.69 5.06 -4.35
C PHE A 169 23.91 4.48 -5.77
N GLY A 170 24.96 4.91 -6.47
CA GLY A 170 25.28 4.47 -7.83
C GLY A 170 24.17 4.83 -8.81
N ILE A 171 23.56 6.00 -8.66
CA ILE A 171 22.58 6.56 -9.59
C ILE A 171 23.23 7.75 -10.28
N ASN A 172 23.39 7.65 -11.59
CA ASN A 172 23.83 8.78 -12.38
C ASN A 172 22.60 9.61 -12.77
N ALA A 173 22.43 10.77 -12.15
CA ALA A 173 21.33 11.68 -12.39
C ALA A 173 21.80 13.12 -12.14
N LYS A 174 21.25 14.07 -12.91
CA LYS A 174 21.63 15.49 -12.85
C LYS A 174 20.43 16.35 -12.50
N VAL A 175 20.63 17.37 -11.67
CA VAL A 175 19.59 18.37 -11.42
C VAL A 175 19.58 19.37 -12.57
N VAL A 176 18.45 19.48 -13.26
CA VAL A 176 18.29 20.37 -14.43
C VAL A 176 17.56 21.66 -14.11
N GLY A 177 16.82 21.71 -13.01
CA GLY A 177 16.07 22.89 -12.61
C GLY A 177 15.62 22.82 -11.16
N VAL A 178 15.35 24.00 -10.60
CA VAL A 178 14.86 24.15 -9.22
C VAL A 178 13.74 25.17 -9.23
N ILE A 179 12.62 24.82 -8.60
CA ILE A 179 11.45 25.69 -8.43
C ILE A 179 11.22 25.83 -6.93
N HIS A 180 11.47 27.03 -6.40
CA HIS A 180 11.25 27.35 -5.01
C HIS A 180 9.82 27.83 -4.80
N GLY A 181 9.04 27.12 -3.97
CA GLY A 181 7.72 27.55 -3.51
C GLY A 181 7.77 28.00 -2.04
N PRO A 182 6.64 28.46 -1.46
CA PRO A 182 6.59 28.96 -0.07
C PRO A 182 6.96 27.88 0.95
N THR A 183 6.36 26.69 0.83
CA THR A 183 6.55 25.61 1.81
C THR A 183 7.58 24.58 1.38
N VAL A 184 7.73 24.36 0.06
CA VAL A 184 8.56 23.30 -0.51
C VAL A 184 9.33 23.81 -1.71
N THR A 185 10.51 23.24 -1.92
CA THR A 185 11.32 23.41 -3.13
C THR A 185 11.29 22.13 -3.95
N ARG A 186 10.98 22.25 -5.25
CA ARG A 186 10.97 21.14 -6.19
C ARG A 186 12.24 21.15 -7.04
N TYR A 187 12.99 20.06 -6.98
CA TYR A 187 14.15 19.79 -7.82
C TYR A 187 13.73 18.92 -9.00
N GLU A 188 14.05 19.35 -10.22
CA GLU A 188 13.83 18.58 -11.44
C GLU A 188 15.11 17.80 -11.77
N ILE A 189 15.00 16.48 -11.82
CA ILE A 189 16.12 15.57 -12.01
C ILE A 189 15.98 14.84 -13.33
N HIS A 190 17.06 14.85 -14.11
CA HIS A 190 17.18 14.07 -15.33
C HIS A 190 18.06 12.83 -15.06
N PRO A 191 17.49 11.62 -15.00
CA PRO A 191 18.26 10.41 -14.86
C PRO A 191 19.03 10.10 -16.15
N ALA A 192 20.24 9.54 -16.01
CA ALA A 192 20.99 9.04 -17.16
C ALA A 192 20.26 7.86 -17.84
N PRO A 193 20.50 7.63 -19.15
CA PRO A 193 19.95 6.48 -19.85
C PRO A 193 20.26 5.16 -19.13
N GLY A 194 19.26 4.28 -19.01
CA GLY A 194 19.39 2.99 -18.33
C GLY A 194 19.15 3.01 -16.82
N VAL A 195 19.06 4.19 -16.19
CA VAL A 195 18.64 4.31 -14.78
C VAL A 195 17.15 4.03 -14.67
N LYS A 196 16.79 3.02 -13.87
CA LYS A 196 15.38 2.69 -13.59
C LYS A 196 14.76 3.75 -12.68
N ILE A 197 13.57 4.23 -13.05
CA ILE A 197 12.77 5.18 -12.26
C ILE A 197 12.52 4.66 -10.84
N SER A 198 12.25 3.36 -10.69
CA SER A 198 12.04 2.73 -9.39
C SER A 198 13.23 2.86 -8.44
N LYS A 199 14.45 2.96 -8.98
CA LYS A 199 15.66 3.13 -8.17
C LYS A 199 15.66 4.50 -7.49
N ILE A 200 15.16 5.54 -8.14
CA ILE A 200 15.04 6.89 -7.58
C ILE A 200 13.87 6.96 -6.58
N THR A 201 12.70 6.42 -6.92
CA THR A 201 11.53 6.47 -6.02
C THR A 201 11.78 5.72 -4.70
N ASN A 202 12.61 4.68 -4.73
CA ASN A 202 12.97 3.91 -3.54
C ASN A 202 13.95 4.64 -2.60
N LEU A 203 14.66 5.67 -3.08
CA LEU A 203 15.59 6.46 -2.25
C LEU A 203 14.90 7.57 -1.43
N SER A 204 13.56 7.63 -1.40
CA SER A 204 12.84 8.70 -0.68
C SER A 204 13.32 8.88 0.76
N ASN A 205 13.51 7.80 1.52
CA ASN A 205 14.01 7.87 2.89
C ASN A 205 15.48 8.33 2.97
N ASP A 206 16.33 7.85 2.07
CA ASP A 206 17.76 8.20 2.05
C ASP A 206 18.00 9.65 1.63
N ILE A 207 17.17 10.16 0.72
CA ILE A 207 17.15 11.57 0.32
C ILE A 207 16.65 12.42 1.49
N ALA A 208 15.57 12.00 2.17
CA ALA A 208 15.07 12.71 3.35
C ALA A 208 16.15 12.79 4.45
N LEU A 209 16.88 11.69 4.67
CA LEU A 209 18.00 11.64 5.60
C LEU A 209 19.13 12.59 5.20
N SER A 210 19.53 12.59 3.92
CA SER A 210 20.59 13.47 3.40
C SER A 210 20.24 14.95 3.53
N PHE A 211 18.95 15.29 3.42
CA PHE A 211 18.44 16.65 3.57
C PHE A 211 18.07 17.03 5.01
N ALA A 212 18.19 16.10 5.96
CA ALA A 212 17.75 16.28 7.35
C ALA A 212 16.28 16.74 7.48
N VAL A 213 15.40 16.16 6.65
CA VAL A 213 13.96 16.42 6.66
C VAL A 213 13.17 15.17 7.03
N ALA A 214 11.94 15.37 7.50
CA ALA A 214 11.07 14.26 7.91
C ALA A 214 10.68 13.34 6.73
N SER A 215 10.43 13.93 5.55
CA SER A 215 10.08 13.18 4.35
C SER A 215 10.29 14.02 3.10
N VAL A 216 10.38 13.36 1.94
CA VAL A 216 10.38 13.98 0.62
C VAL A 216 9.31 13.33 -0.25
N ARG A 217 8.78 14.10 -1.21
CA ARG A 217 7.80 13.61 -2.18
C ARG A 217 8.48 13.48 -3.54
N ILE A 218 8.31 12.32 -4.18
CA ILE A 218 8.91 12.02 -5.49
C ILE A 218 7.79 11.84 -6.51
N GLU A 219 7.77 12.70 -7.52
CA GLU A 219 6.89 12.60 -8.69
C GLU A 219 7.67 12.08 -9.90
N ALA A 220 7.39 10.83 -10.28
CA ALA A 220 8.07 10.19 -11.40
C ALA A 220 7.08 9.46 -12.32
N PRO A 221 7.00 9.80 -13.62
CA PRO A 221 7.58 10.97 -14.31
C PRO A 221 6.76 12.26 -14.09
N ILE A 222 7.38 13.44 -14.28
CA ILE A 222 6.65 14.71 -14.34
C ILE A 222 5.81 14.77 -15.63
N PRO A 223 4.49 15.04 -15.56
CA PRO A 223 3.66 15.19 -16.75
C PRO A 223 4.20 16.25 -17.71
N GLY A 224 4.38 15.89 -18.98
CA GLY A 224 4.89 16.81 -20.01
C GLY A 224 6.39 17.06 -20.01
N LYS A 225 7.17 16.46 -19.09
CA LYS A 225 8.64 16.57 -19.05
C LYS A 225 9.30 15.19 -18.93
N LYS A 226 10.50 15.04 -19.50
CA LYS A 226 11.34 13.84 -19.33
C LYS A 226 12.19 13.95 -18.06
N ALA A 227 11.57 14.14 -16.91
CA ALA A 227 12.26 14.37 -15.63
C ALA A 227 11.48 13.79 -14.45
N VAL A 228 12.18 13.63 -13.33
CA VAL A 228 11.63 13.25 -12.03
C VAL A 228 11.62 14.50 -11.14
N GLY A 229 10.51 14.76 -10.46
CA GLY A 229 10.39 15.85 -9.51
C GLY A 229 10.61 15.37 -8.09
N ILE A 230 11.47 16.04 -7.33
CA ILE A 230 11.63 15.78 -5.89
C ILE A 230 11.31 17.05 -5.13
N GLU A 231 10.28 16.98 -4.30
CA GLU A 231 9.82 18.07 -3.46
C GLU A 231 10.38 17.88 -2.05
N VAL A 232 11.13 18.89 -1.60
CA VAL A 232 11.77 18.92 -0.28
C VAL A 232 11.22 20.12 0.51
N PRO A 233 10.84 19.96 1.78
CA PRO A 233 10.44 21.08 2.64
C PRO A 233 11.53 22.16 2.74
N ASN A 234 11.10 23.42 2.76
CA ASN A 234 12.00 24.53 3.05
C ASN A 234 12.41 24.53 4.53
N ARG A 235 13.63 24.99 4.82
CA ARG A 235 14.17 25.06 6.20
C ARG A 235 13.40 26.05 7.08
N LYS A 236 12.96 27.17 6.50
CA LYS A 236 12.06 28.14 7.13
C LYS A 236 10.66 27.96 6.53
N ARG A 237 9.63 28.01 7.37
CA ARG A 237 8.20 27.94 7.02
C ARG A 237 7.52 29.23 7.45
#